data_AF-A0ABD5QU84-F1
#
_entry.id   AF-A0ABD5QU84-F1
#
_cell.length_a   1.000
_cell.length_b   1.000
_cell.length_c   1.000
_cell.angle_alpha   90.00
_cell.angle_beta   90.00
_cell.angle_gamma   90.00
#
_symmetry.space_group_name_H-M   'P 1'
#
loop_
_entity.id
_entity.type
_entity.pdbx_description
1 polymer ?
#
loop_
_entity_poly.entity_id
_entity_poly.type
_entity_poly.pdbx_seq_one_letter_code
_entity_poly.pdbx_strand_id
1 'polypeptide(L)'
;MSTTYTGERWRMNRSAALARDNRRCQDCGAREDLHVHHIDPVRDFADSKEAHYLENLVTLCKYCHPKWEGRDGGPVLLSPSAGAHLADVVEGLVMDWVDRNWVRLSPESAFTTAVWHNSSACNNCFSRLDGRSDCSVCGTNGSATPESDSKNQVTKRARRIGDRLEEQDIAVDRPALRRAVRTLKSKPELEALDTEIYERATKIAVRRAQR
;
A
#
# COMPACT_ATOMS: atom_id res chain seq x y z
N MET A 1 -4.40 30.34 -31.63
CA MET A 1 -5.48 29.90 -30.71
C MET A 1 -4.92 28.75 -29.89
N SER A 2 -4.92 28.85 -28.55
CA SER A 2 -4.25 27.88 -27.67
C SER A 2 -4.88 26.48 -27.81
N THR A 3 -4.18 25.56 -28.47
CA THR A 3 -4.61 24.18 -28.80
C THR A 3 -4.44 23.19 -27.64
N THR A 4 -3.96 23.66 -26.50
CA THR A 4 -3.58 22.84 -25.34
C THR A 4 -4.75 22.04 -24.79
N TYR A 5 -5.95 22.63 -24.72
CA TYR A 5 -7.12 22.02 -24.08
C TYR A 5 -8.08 21.30 -25.04
N THR A 6 -7.67 21.06 -26.29
CA THR A 6 -8.52 20.40 -27.30
C THR A 6 -8.02 19.02 -27.72
N GLY A 7 -6.85 18.58 -27.23
CA GLY A 7 -6.24 17.29 -27.58
C GLY A 7 -7.01 16.07 -27.04
N GLU A 8 -6.90 14.96 -27.76
CA GLU A 8 -7.55 13.68 -27.40
C GLU A 8 -7.16 13.20 -25.99
N ARG A 9 -5.85 13.26 -25.68
CA ARG A 9 -5.31 12.93 -24.35
C ARG A 9 -5.97 13.72 -23.23
N TRP A 10 -6.16 15.03 -23.44
CA TRP A 10 -6.85 15.87 -22.45
C TRP A 10 -8.29 15.41 -22.24
N ARG A 11 -9.05 15.14 -23.31
CA ARG A 11 -10.46 14.69 -23.16
C ARG A 11 -10.58 13.35 -22.44
N MET A 12 -9.70 12.40 -22.79
CA MET A 12 -9.65 11.08 -22.15
C MET A 12 -9.30 11.21 -20.67
N ASN A 13 -8.18 11.87 -20.35
CA ASN A 13 -7.70 11.96 -18.97
C ASN A 13 -8.54 12.90 -18.11
N ARG A 14 -9.17 13.93 -18.68
CA ARG A 14 -10.19 14.73 -18.00
C ARG A 14 -11.37 13.86 -17.57
N SER A 15 -11.85 12.99 -18.46
CA SER A 15 -12.96 12.08 -18.15
C SER A 15 -12.54 11.04 -17.10
N ALA A 16 -11.32 10.51 -17.21
CA ALA A 16 -10.74 9.61 -16.23
C ALA A 16 -10.56 10.28 -14.85
N ALA A 17 -10.13 11.55 -14.80
CA ALA A 17 -10.02 12.32 -13.56
C ALA A 17 -11.39 12.50 -12.89
N LEU A 18 -12.41 12.90 -13.65
CA LEU A 18 -13.78 13.00 -13.14
C LEU A 18 -14.32 11.64 -12.64
N ALA A 19 -13.97 10.54 -13.29
CA ALA A 19 -14.36 9.20 -12.87
C ALA A 19 -13.63 8.75 -11.60
N ARG A 20 -12.30 8.90 -11.55
CA ARG A 20 -11.45 8.63 -10.38
C ARG A 20 -11.95 9.38 -9.15
N ASP A 21 -12.29 10.66 -9.35
CA ASP A 21 -12.72 11.58 -8.30
C ASP A 21 -14.22 11.45 -7.97
N ASN A 22 -14.90 10.44 -8.53
CA ASN A 22 -16.32 10.15 -8.34
C ASN A 22 -17.24 11.37 -8.58
N ARG A 23 -16.88 12.19 -9.57
CA ARG A 23 -17.53 13.48 -9.91
C ARG A 23 -17.76 14.33 -8.67
N ARG A 24 -16.70 14.53 -7.88
CA ARG A 24 -16.70 15.39 -6.69
C ARG A 24 -15.47 16.28 -6.67
N CYS A 25 -15.64 17.48 -6.14
CA CYS A 25 -14.56 18.35 -5.76
C CYS A 25 -13.68 17.65 -4.71
N GLN A 26 -12.38 17.54 -4.97
CA GLN A 26 -11.42 16.90 -4.06
C GLN A 26 -11.01 17.81 -2.88
N ASP A 27 -11.40 19.09 -2.87
CA ASP A 27 -11.21 19.99 -1.73
C ASP A 27 -12.42 19.95 -0.76
N CYS A 28 -13.64 20.07 -1.27
CA CYS A 28 -14.85 20.24 -0.44
C CYS A 28 -15.95 19.17 -0.62
N GLY A 29 -15.80 18.25 -1.56
CA GLY A 29 -16.78 17.18 -1.82
C GLY A 29 -18.03 17.57 -2.61
N ALA A 30 -18.16 18.84 -3.04
CA ALA A 30 -19.28 19.30 -3.90
C ALA A 30 -19.37 18.49 -5.20
N ARG A 31 -20.59 18.31 -5.73
CA ARG A 31 -20.85 17.51 -6.95
C ARG A 31 -21.23 18.35 -8.18
N GLU A 32 -21.44 19.63 -7.99
CA GLU A 32 -21.89 20.56 -9.03
C GLU A 32 -20.76 21.50 -9.44
N ASP A 33 -20.88 22.07 -10.64
CA ASP A 33 -19.93 23.04 -11.21
C ASP A 33 -18.47 22.58 -11.14
N LEU A 34 -18.22 21.37 -11.63
CA LEU A 34 -16.91 20.71 -11.56
C LEU A 34 -16.02 21.05 -12.77
N HIS A 35 -14.76 21.32 -12.45
CA HIS A 35 -13.65 21.58 -13.35
C HIS A 35 -12.52 20.59 -13.05
N VAL A 36 -11.70 20.30 -14.06
CA VAL A 36 -10.47 19.53 -13.86
C VAL A 36 -9.31 20.51 -13.91
N HIS A 37 -8.60 20.57 -12.80
CA HIS A 37 -7.46 21.42 -12.53
C HIS A 37 -6.16 20.66 -12.79
N HIS A 38 -5.15 21.37 -13.30
CA HIS A 38 -3.78 20.90 -13.44
C HIS A 38 -3.02 21.19 -12.15
N ILE A 39 -2.49 20.15 -11.49
CA ILE A 39 -1.76 20.27 -10.23
C ILE A 39 -0.47 21.09 -10.42
N ASP A 40 0.34 20.68 -11.39
CA ASP A 40 1.46 21.46 -11.90
C ASP A 40 0.98 22.23 -13.15
N PRO A 41 1.19 23.56 -13.22
CA PRO A 41 0.75 24.38 -14.34
C PRO A 41 1.32 23.90 -15.68
N VAL A 42 0.50 23.91 -16.74
CA VAL A 42 0.92 23.42 -18.07
C VAL A 42 2.17 24.13 -18.61
N ARG A 43 2.36 25.41 -18.24
CA ARG A 43 3.52 26.22 -18.65
C ARG A 43 4.86 25.73 -18.09
N ASP A 44 4.82 24.91 -17.04
CA ASP A 44 6.02 24.40 -16.36
C ASP A 44 6.52 23.09 -16.98
N PHE A 45 5.78 22.53 -17.94
CA PHE A 45 6.18 21.33 -18.69
C PHE A 45 6.88 21.69 -19.99
N ALA A 46 7.97 20.97 -20.30
CA ALA A 46 8.69 21.10 -21.57
C ALA A 46 7.81 20.67 -22.77
N ASP A 47 6.98 19.64 -22.59
CA ASP A 47 5.90 19.28 -23.51
C ASP A 47 4.54 19.41 -22.82
N SER A 48 3.72 20.35 -23.30
CA SER A 48 2.34 20.58 -22.83
C SER A 48 1.45 19.33 -22.82
N LYS A 49 1.77 18.30 -23.63
CA LYS A 49 1.03 17.02 -23.63
C LYS A 49 1.23 16.22 -22.35
N GLU A 50 2.36 16.40 -21.66
CA GLU A 50 2.67 15.72 -20.41
C GLU A 50 1.86 16.29 -19.25
N ALA A 51 1.56 17.59 -19.28
CA ALA A 51 0.71 18.21 -18.28
C ALA A 51 -0.69 17.56 -18.21
N HIS A 52 -1.15 16.90 -19.29
CA HIS A 52 -2.45 16.23 -19.34
C HIS A 52 -2.45 14.78 -18.83
N TYR A 53 -1.35 14.26 -18.29
CA TYR A 53 -1.34 12.95 -17.62
C TYR A 53 -2.24 12.97 -16.39
N LEU A 54 -2.92 11.84 -16.14
CA LEU A 54 -3.98 11.74 -15.12
C LEU A 54 -3.46 12.08 -13.71
N GLU A 55 -2.20 11.78 -13.45
CA GLU A 55 -1.49 12.04 -12.20
C GLU A 55 -1.37 13.54 -11.92
N ASN A 56 -1.35 14.37 -12.95
CA ASN A 56 -1.29 15.82 -12.85
C ASN A 56 -2.68 16.50 -12.84
N LEU A 57 -3.77 15.72 -12.79
CA LEU A 57 -5.14 16.23 -12.86
C LEU A 57 -5.92 15.99 -11.57
N VAL A 58 -6.74 16.97 -11.16
CA VAL A 58 -7.63 16.87 -9.99
C VAL A 58 -8.97 17.58 -10.23
N THR A 59 -10.07 16.99 -9.77
CA THR A 59 -11.42 17.57 -9.93
C THR A 59 -11.72 18.57 -8.81
N LEU A 60 -12.12 19.80 -9.15
CA LEU A 60 -12.49 20.87 -8.22
C LEU A 60 -13.77 21.57 -8.63
N CYS A 61 -14.56 22.06 -7.67
CA CYS A 61 -15.69 22.93 -8.00
C CYS A 61 -15.22 24.36 -8.31
N LYS A 62 -16.06 25.15 -8.98
CA LYS A 62 -15.77 26.55 -9.33
C LYS A 62 -15.35 27.45 -8.15
N TYR A 63 -15.72 27.10 -6.92
CA TYR A 63 -15.36 27.86 -5.71
C TYR A 63 -14.01 27.46 -5.12
N CYS A 64 -13.61 26.20 -5.30
CA CYS A 64 -12.35 25.67 -4.80
C CYS A 64 -11.22 25.84 -5.83
N HIS A 65 -11.54 25.78 -7.12
CA HIS A 65 -10.57 25.90 -8.21
C HIS A 65 -9.66 27.15 -8.07
N PRO A 66 -10.17 28.37 -7.82
CA PRO A 66 -9.33 29.56 -7.72
C PRO A 66 -8.39 29.54 -6.50
N LYS A 67 -8.68 28.75 -5.47
CA LYS A 67 -7.80 28.62 -4.29
C LYS A 67 -6.50 27.92 -4.64
N TRP A 68 -6.53 27.06 -5.65
CA TRP A 68 -5.41 26.22 -6.08
C TRP A 68 -4.69 26.79 -7.32
N GLU A 69 -5.26 27.81 -7.98
CA GLU A 69 -4.58 28.52 -9.06
C GLU A 69 -3.26 29.15 -8.59
N GLY A 70 -2.15 28.73 -9.20
CA GLY A 70 -0.82 29.26 -8.91
C GLY A 70 -0.17 28.72 -7.62
N ARG A 71 -0.73 27.66 -7.03
CA ARG A 71 -0.09 26.92 -5.95
C ARG A 71 0.52 25.64 -6.48
N ASP A 72 1.71 25.30 -5.98
CA ASP A 72 2.31 24.00 -6.26
C ASP A 72 1.61 22.93 -5.42
N GLY A 73 1.14 21.87 -6.07
CA GLY A 73 0.43 20.75 -5.43
C GLY A 73 -1.10 20.87 -5.44
N GLY A 74 -1.78 19.72 -5.41
CA GLY A 74 -3.23 19.63 -5.42
C GLY A 74 -3.85 19.58 -4.01
N PRO A 75 -5.17 19.79 -3.89
CA PRO A 75 -5.87 19.56 -2.63
C PRO A 75 -5.66 18.12 -2.18
N VAL A 76 -5.05 17.99 -1.01
CA VAL A 76 -5.04 16.76 -0.23
C VAL A 76 -6.45 16.59 0.32
N LEU A 77 -7.10 15.46 0.04
CA LEU A 77 -8.27 15.05 0.81
C LEU A 77 -7.81 14.76 2.25
N LEU A 78 -7.82 15.82 3.08
CA LEU A 78 -8.44 15.97 4.40
C LEU A 78 -7.71 17.04 5.22
N SER A 79 -8.48 17.92 5.88
CA SER A 79 -8.00 18.79 6.96
C SER A 79 -8.25 18.09 8.32
N PRO A 80 -7.49 18.37 9.39
CA PRO A 80 -6.11 17.97 9.63
C PRO A 80 -5.96 17.22 10.98
N SER A 81 -6.99 16.49 11.45
CA SER A 81 -6.97 15.87 12.79
C SER A 81 -6.69 14.36 12.85
N ALA A 82 -6.73 13.60 11.73
CA ALA A 82 -6.75 12.14 11.84
C ALA A 82 -6.03 11.32 10.75
N GLY A 83 -5.26 11.93 9.84
CA GLY A 83 -4.24 11.20 9.06
C GLY A 83 -4.68 9.94 8.27
N ALA A 84 -5.86 9.93 7.63
CA ALA A 84 -6.24 8.85 6.70
C ALA A 84 -7.19 9.36 5.61
N HIS A 85 -6.79 9.27 4.33
CA HIS A 85 -7.55 9.71 3.16
C HIS A 85 -8.84 8.90 2.98
N LEU A 86 -9.97 9.51 2.59
CA LEU A 86 -11.25 8.77 2.42
C LEU A 86 -11.13 7.68 1.34
N ALA A 87 -10.35 7.90 0.28
CA ALA A 87 -10.11 6.83 -0.69
C ALA A 87 -9.21 5.73 -0.10
N ASP A 88 -8.32 6.02 0.86
CA ASP A 88 -7.54 4.99 1.54
C ASP A 88 -8.43 4.19 2.50
N VAL A 89 -9.42 4.84 3.11
CA VAL A 89 -10.44 4.18 3.94
C VAL A 89 -11.35 3.32 3.07
N VAL A 90 -11.83 3.83 1.94
CA VAL A 90 -12.70 3.08 1.01
C VAL A 90 -11.93 1.96 0.33
N GLU A 91 -10.72 2.20 -0.16
CA GLU A 91 -9.82 1.16 -0.67
C GLU A 91 -9.52 0.15 0.43
N GLY A 92 -9.24 0.60 1.66
CA GLY A 92 -9.04 -0.26 2.82
C GLY A 92 -10.24 -1.17 3.10
N LEU A 93 -11.46 -0.63 3.08
CA LEU A 93 -12.71 -1.37 3.32
C LEU A 93 -13.08 -2.29 2.15
N VAL A 94 -12.87 -1.85 0.91
CA VAL A 94 -13.10 -2.67 -0.29
C VAL A 94 -12.11 -3.82 -0.34
N MET A 95 -10.84 -3.55 -0.07
CA MET A 95 -9.80 -4.58 -0.02
C MET A 95 -10.03 -5.52 1.17
N ASP A 96 -10.41 -5.04 2.36
CA ASP A 96 -10.78 -5.88 3.51
C ASP A 96 -11.99 -6.77 3.20
N TRP A 97 -13.01 -6.26 2.52
CA TRP A 97 -14.17 -7.05 2.11
C TRP A 97 -13.81 -8.09 1.03
N VAL A 98 -13.03 -7.71 0.01
CA VAL A 98 -12.53 -8.62 -1.04
C VAL A 98 -11.65 -9.71 -0.44
N ASP A 99 -10.80 -9.35 0.52
CA ASP A 99 -9.92 -10.25 1.27
C ASP A 99 -10.74 -11.25 2.10
N ARG A 100 -11.86 -10.82 2.68
CA ARG A 100 -12.75 -11.69 3.48
C ARG A 100 -13.67 -12.58 2.64
N ASN A 101 -14.04 -12.15 1.43
CA ASN A 101 -15.16 -12.77 0.70
C ASN A 101 -14.79 -13.37 -0.67
N TRP A 102 -13.66 -12.99 -1.28
CA TRP A 102 -13.46 -13.32 -2.70
C TRP A 102 -12.05 -13.78 -3.12
N VAL A 103 -11.00 -13.54 -2.32
CA VAL A 103 -9.62 -13.94 -2.71
C VAL A 103 -9.18 -15.18 -1.94
N ARG A 104 -8.79 -16.24 -2.67
CA ARG A 104 -7.97 -17.34 -2.11
C ARG A 104 -6.61 -16.73 -1.69
N LEU A 105 -6.49 -16.48 -0.38
CA LEU A 105 -5.36 -15.90 0.35
C LEU A 105 -5.11 -14.41 0.09
N SER A 106 -5.70 -13.55 0.93
CA SER A 106 -5.26 -12.16 1.06
C SER A 106 -3.79 -12.09 1.49
N PRO A 107 -3.07 -10.97 1.25
CA PRO A 107 -1.68 -10.84 1.68
C PRO A 107 -1.48 -10.95 3.20
N GLU A 108 -2.53 -10.71 3.99
CA GLU A 108 -2.58 -10.94 5.44
C GLU A 108 -2.77 -12.43 5.76
N SER A 109 -3.70 -13.11 5.07
CA SER A 109 -3.87 -14.57 5.14
C SER A 109 -2.64 -15.33 4.65
N ALA A 110 -1.83 -14.75 3.76
CA ALA A 110 -0.59 -15.34 3.29
C ALA A 110 0.41 -15.53 4.44
N PHE A 111 0.61 -14.53 5.31
CA PHE A 111 1.50 -14.71 6.47
C PHE A 111 0.90 -15.67 7.50
N THR A 112 -0.36 -15.47 7.88
CA THR A 112 -0.99 -16.24 8.96
C THR A 112 -1.17 -17.70 8.57
N THR A 113 -1.58 -17.99 7.33
CA THR A 113 -1.83 -19.37 6.87
C THR A 113 -0.55 -20.04 6.37
N ALA A 114 0.30 -19.33 5.63
CA ALA A 114 1.49 -19.96 5.07
C ALA A 114 2.63 -20.11 6.08
N VAL A 115 2.68 -19.23 7.10
CA VAL A 115 3.81 -19.12 8.03
C VAL A 115 3.41 -19.30 9.49
N TRP A 116 2.54 -18.46 10.05
CA TRP A 116 2.35 -18.33 11.51
C TRP A 116 1.46 -19.41 12.15
N HIS A 117 0.41 -19.87 11.48
CA HIS A 117 -0.47 -20.95 11.94
C HIS A 117 -0.24 -22.25 11.15
N ASN A 118 0.92 -22.36 10.48
CA ASN A 118 1.30 -23.53 9.73
C ASN A 118 1.97 -24.54 10.67
N SER A 119 1.34 -25.70 10.91
CA SER A 119 1.91 -26.77 11.75
C SER A 119 3.23 -27.34 11.23
N SER A 120 3.58 -27.06 9.97
CA SER A 120 4.87 -27.42 9.37
C SER A 120 5.93 -26.32 9.49
N ALA A 121 5.66 -25.22 10.21
CA ALA A 121 6.60 -24.14 10.43
C ALA A 121 6.71 -23.78 11.92
N CYS A 122 7.89 -23.35 12.35
CA CYS A 122 8.14 -22.89 13.71
C CYS A 122 7.61 -21.47 13.90
N ASN A 123 6.78 -21.23 14.92
CA ASN A 123 6.23 -19.88 15.20
C ASN A 123 7.26 -18.93 15.80
N ASN A 124 8.37 -19.46 16.34
CA ASN A 124 9.48 -18.63 16.77
C ASN A 124 10.33 -18.19 15.57
N CYS A 125 10.86 -19.13 14.81
CA CYS A 125 11.94 -18.83 13.86
C CYS A 125 11.55 -19.01 12.39
N PHE A 126 10.32 -19.43 12.10
CA PHE A 126 9.74 -19.66 10.77
C PHE A 126 10.46 -20.70 9.92
N SER A 127 11.36 -21.50 10.51
CA SER A 127 11.93 -22.66 9.84
C SER A 127 10.92 -23.80 9.76
N ARG A 128 11.07 -24.64 8.73
CA ARG A 128 10.27 -25.85 8.57
C ARG A 128 10.46 -26.80 9.76
N LEU A 129 9.35 -27.32 10.28
CA LEU A 129 9.34 -28.39 11.27
C LEU A 129 9.35 -29.73 10.56
N ASP A 130 10.07 -30.69 11.12
CA ASP A 130 10.26 -32.04 10.58
C ASP A 130 9.49 -33.10 11.40
N GLY A 131 8.40 -32.69 12.04
CA GLY A 131 7.55 -33.55 12.86
C GLY A 131 8.07 -33.76 14.29
N ARG A 132 9.20 -33.15 14.67
CA ARG A 132 9.69 -33.11 16.06
C ARG A 132 8.86 -32.15 16.92
N SER A 133 8.85 -32.41 18.23
CA SER A 133 8.25 -31.52 19.23
C SER A 133 9.03 -30.22 19.41
N ASP A 134 10.33 -30.22 19.13
CA ASP A 134 11.21 -29.06 19.14
C ASP A 134 11.73 -28.71 17.74
N CYS A 135 12.03 -27.42 17.53
CA CYS A 135 12.56 -26.91 16.29
C CYS A 135 14.07 -27.11 16.24
N SER A 136 14.56 -27.94 15.31
CA SER A 136 15.99 -28.21 15.10
C SER A 136 16.85 -26.98 14.79
N VAL A 137 16.25 -25.84 14.43
CA VAL A 137 16.95 -24.61 14.07
C VAL A 137 17.08 -23.61 15.22
N CYS A 138 16.11 -23.57 16.13
CA CYS A 138 16.11 -22.58 17.23
C CYS A 138 15.86 -23.18 18.62
N GLY A 139 15.65 -24.49 18.71
CA GLY A 139 15.46 -25.24 19.97
C GLY A 139 14.12 -25.02 20.67
N THR A 140 13.28 -24.10 20.22
CA THR A 140 11.95 -23.89 20.81
C THR A 140 10.99 -25.01 20.42
N ASN A 141 9.99 -25.29 21.26
CA ASN A 141 8.90 -26.25 21.02
C ASN A 141 7.90 -25.81 19.92
N GLY A 142 8.39 -25.17 18.85
CA GLY A 142 7.55 -24.59 17.80
C GLY A 142 6.84 -23.29 18.19
N SER A 143 6.88 -22.84 19.44
CA SER A 143 6.16 -21.65 19.91
C SER A 143 7.00 -20.37 19.88
N ALA A 144 6.37 -19.24 19.60
CA ALA A 144 7.01 -17.92 19.69
C ALA A 144 7.38 -17.58 21.15
N THR A 145 8.56 -17.00 21.34
CA THR A 145 8.95 -16.44 22.65
C THR A 145 8.39 -15.02 22.81
N PRO A 146 8.17 -14.55 24.05
CA PRO A 146 7.68 -13.18 24.29
C PRO A 146 8.76 -12.11 24.06
N GLU A 147 10.00 -12.50 23.74
CA GLU A 147 11.11 -11.59 23.51
C GLU A 147 11.03 -10.96 22.12
N SER A 148 11.12 -9.64 22.09
CA SER A 148 11.23 -8.83 20.87
C SER A 148 12.52 -9.15 20.12
N ASP A 149 12.43 -9.30 18.80
CA ASP A 149 13.55 -9.62 17.93
C ASP A 149 14.58 -8.48 17.87
N SER A 150 15.85 -8.84 17.78
CA SER A 150 16.91 -7.92 17.36
C SER A 150 16.84 -7.62 15.86
N LYS A 151 17.51 -6.55 15.41
CA LYS A 151 17.67 -6.19 13.98
C LYS A 151 18.23 -7.32 13.11
N ASN A 152 19.07 -8.18 13.70
CA ASN A 152 19.65 -9.33 13.02
C ASN A 152 18.65 -10.50 12.94
N GLN A 153 17.89 -10.75 14.01
CA GLN A 153 16.83 -11.78 14.03
C GLN A 153 15.75 -11.46 13.00
N VAL A 154 15.28 -10.20 12.93
CA VAL A 154 14.23 -9.83 11.96
C VAL A 154 14.65 -10.03 10.51
N THR A 155 15.93 -9.78 10.18
CA THR A 155 16.44 -10.01 8.82
C THR A 155 16.49 -11.51 8.48
N LYS A 156 16.90 -12.35 9.43
CA LYS A 156 16.92 -13.82 9.25
C LYS A 156 15.51 -14.39 9.13
N ARG A 157 14.58 -13.93 9.95
CA ARG A 157 13.17 -14.33 9.94
C ARG A 157 12.47 -13.90 8.66
N ALA A 158 12.71 -12.67 8.18
CA ALA A 158 12.18 -12.19 6.90
C ALA A 158 12.57 -13.07 5.70
N ARG A 159 13.80 -13.60 5.68
CA ARG A 159 14.22 -14.57 4.64
C ARG A 159 13.36 -15.83 4.67
N ARG A 160 13.18 -16.41 5.85
CA ARG A 160 12.42 -17.65 6.04
C ARG A 160 10.94 -17.47 5.72
N ILE A 161 10.36 -16.32 6.07
CA ILE A 161 9.00 -15.94 5.65
C ILE A 161 8.89 -15.99 4.12
N GLY A 162 9.84 -15.38 3.40
CA GLY A 162 9.87 -15.45 1.93
C GLY A 162 9.98 -16.89 1.40
N ASP A 163 10.85 -17.71 1.99
CA ASP A 163 10.99 -19.13 1.63
C ASP A 163 9.64 -19.87 1.80
N ARG A 164 8.93 -19.64 2.90
CA ARG A 164 7.64 -20.29 3.21
C ARG A 164 6.52 -19.88 2.27
N LEU A 165 6.50 -18.64 1.82
CA LEU A 165 5.50 -18.16 0.87
C LEU A 165 5.72 -18.79 -0.51
N GLU A 166 6.96 -18.82 -0.99
CA GLU A 166 7.30 -19.43 -2.29
C GLU A 166 7.09 -20.95 -2.31
N GLU A 167 7.34 -21.65 -1.21
CA GLU A 167 7.02 -23.09 -1.08
C GLU A 167 5.52 -23.39 -1.28
N GLN A 168 4.65 -22.40 -1.11
CA GLN A 168 3.20 -22.50 -1.31
C GLN A 168 2.74 -21.84 -2.61
N ASP A 169 3.66 -21.59 -3.53
CA ASP A 169 3.39 -20.96 -4.83
C ASP A 169 2.84 -19.51 -4.69
N ILE A 170 3.19 -18.83 -3.59
CA ILE A 170 2.85 -17.42 -3.36
C ILE A 170 4.03 -16.55 -3.76
N ALA A 171 3.86 -15.79 -4.85
CA ALA A 171 4.86 -14.85 -5.34
C ALA A 171 5.17 -13.75 -4.31
N VAL A 172 6.46 -13.45 -4.10
CA VAL A 172 6.91 -12.48 -3.08
C VAL A 172 8.12 -11.65 -3.53
N ASP A 173 8.05 -10.33 -3.36
CA ASP A 173 9.19 -9.42 -3.58
C ASP A 173 10.13 -9.50 -2.36
N ARG A 174 11.09 -10.43 -2.38
CA ARG A 174 12.07 -10.66 -1.29
C ARG A 174 12.87 -9.40 -0.91
N PRO A 175 13.37 -8.57 -1.84
CA PRO A 175 13.95 -7.28 -1.51
C PRO A 175 12.99 -6.36 -0.74
N ALA A 176 11.73 -6.25 -1.17
CA ALA A 176 10.75 -5.42 -0.48
C ALA A 176 10.41 -5.97 0.92
N LEU A 177 10.26 -7.28 1.08
CA LEU A 177 10.01 -7.92 2.37
C LEU A 177 11.09 -7.54 3.40
N ARG A 178 12.36 -7.74 3.05
CA ARG A 178 13.49 -7.42 3.94
C ARG A 178 13.56 -5.93 4.27
N ARG A 179 13.30 -5.06 3.30
CA ARG A 179 13.30 -3.61 3.49
C ARG A 179 12.17 -3.18 4.42
N ALA A 180 10.96 -3.67 4.19
CA ALA A 180 9.77 -3.36 4.99
C ALA A 180 9.96 -3.80 6.45
N VAL A 181 10.40 -5.04 6.70
CA VAL A 181 10.68 -5.53 8.07
C VAL A 181 11.69 -4.64 8.78
N ARG A 182 12.80 -4.27 8.12
CA ARG A 182 13.83 -3.43 8.72
C ARG A 182 13.32 -2.02 9.05
N THR A 183 12.56 -1.42 8.13
CA THR A 183 11.97 -0.10 8.32
C THR A 183 10.96 -0.12 9.47
N LEU A 184 10.04 -1.08 9.47
CA LEU A 184 9.04 -1.21 10.53
C LEU A 184 9.69 -1.49 11.89
N LYS A 185 10.73 -2.33 11.96
CA LYS A 185 11.46 -2.59 13.22
C LYS A 185 12.23 -1.38 13.75
N SER A 186 12.49 -0.37 12.93
CA SER A 186 13.17 0.86 13.38
C SER A 186 12.23 1.87 14.04
N LYS A 187 10.92 1.64 13.98
CA LYS A 187 9.89 2.53 14.51
C LYS A 187 9.67 2.29 16.01
N PRO A 188 9.86 3.29 16.88
CA PRO A 188 9.62 3.15 18.31
C PRO A 188 8.18 2.73 18.63
N GLU A 189 7.21 3.21 17.84
CA GLU A 189 5.79 2.88 18.02
C GLU A 189 5.44 1.41 17.72
N LEU A 190 6.37 0.64 17.14
CA LEU A 190 6.20 -0.79 16.83
C LEU A 190 7.14 -1.68 17.67
N GLU A 191 7.72 -1.15 18.74
CA GLU A 191 8.54 -1.96 19.65
C GLU A 191 7.71 -3.10 20.26
N ALA A 192 8.30 -4.30 20.31
CA ALA A 192 7.66 -5.55 20.75
C ALA A 192 6.44 -6.03 19.92
N LEU A 193 6.13 -5.41 18.78
CA LEU A 193 5.05 -5.81 17.87
C LEU A 193 5.55 -6.61 16.67
N ASP A 194 6.39 -7.62 16.88
CA ASP A 194 7.08 -8.32 15.79
C ASP A 194 6.15 -9.08 14.84
N THR A 195 5.11 -9.73 15.36
CA THR A 195 4.11 -10.41 14.54
C THR A 195 3.47 -9.44 13.54
N GLU A 196 3.10 -8.25 14.01
CA GLU A 196 2.47 -7.23 13.17
C GLU A 196 3.46 -6.58 12.20
N ILE A 197 4.73 -6.45 12.59
CA ILE A 197 5.81 -6.06 11.68
C ILE A 197 5.93 -7.06 10.52
N TYR A 198 5.93 -8.37 10.81
CA TYR A 198 6.06 -9.42 9.80
C TYR A 198 4.83 -9.50 8.88
N GLU A 199 3.64 -9.37 9.44
CA GLU A 199 2.38 -9.38 8.70
C GLU A 199 2.33 -8.20 7.70
N ARG A 200 2.54 -6.97 8.18
CA ARG A 200 2.54 -5.76 7.34
C ARG A 200 3.61 -5.82 6.24
N ALA A 201 4.81 -6.32 6.57
CA ALA A 201 5.88 -6.46 5.60
C ALA A 201 5.57 -7.54 4.54
N THR A 202 4.94 -8.64 4.94
CA THR A 202 4.49 -9.70 4.02
C THR A 202 3.44 -9.16 3.05
N LYS A 203 2.46 -8.39 3.56
CA LYS A 203 1.44 -7.73 2.74
C LYS A 203 2.02 -6.84 1.66
N ILE A 204 3.02 -6.02 2.00
CA ILE A 204 3.73 -5.17 1.05
C ILE A 204 4.45 -6.01 -0.02
N ALA A 205 5.16 -7.07 0.40
CA ALA A 205 5.99 -7.86 -0.49
C ALA A 205 5.18 -8.71 -1.48
N VAL A 206 4.09 -9.32 -1.04
CA VAL A 206 3.19 -10.12 -1.90
C VAL A 206 2.49 -9.22 -2.91
N ARG A 207 1.92 -8.09 -2.47
CA ARG A 207 1.25 -7.13 -3.38
C ARG A 207 2.18 -6.59 -4.45
N ARG A 208 3.46 -6.40 -4.15
CA ARG A 208 4.46 -5.91 -5.12
C ARG A 208 4.84 -6.96 -6.15
N ALA A 209 4.81 -8.24 -5.81
CA ALA A 209 5.12 -9.33 -6.73
C ALA A 209 3.97 -9.66 -7.69
N GLN A 210 2.75 -9.21 -7.39
CA GLN A 210 1.54 -9.43 -8.18
C GLN A 210 1.25 -8.31 -9.21
N ARG A 211 2.09 -7.27 -9.26
CA ARG A 211 1.99 -6.14 -10.21
C ARG A 211 2.95 -6.33 -11.37
#